data_AF-A0AA90GY90-F1
#
_entry.id   AF-A0AA90GY90-F1
#
_cell.length_a   1.000
_cell.length_b   1.000
_cell.length_c   1.000
_cell.angle_alpha   90.00
_cell.angle_beta   90.00
_cell.angle_gamma   90.00
#
_symmetry.space_group_name_H-M   'P 1'
#
loop_
_entity.id
_entity.type
_entity.pdbx_description
1 polymer ?
#
loop_
_entity_poly.entity_id
_entity_poly.type
_entity_poly.pdbx_seq_one_letter_code
_entity_poly.pdbx_strand_id
1 'polypeptide(L)'
;MAALGLRFVFDTFLTADHLTLATNDNYQPLADYLGTYRVDSDPPHVTYVVDPQTDSTRAGVVADHAYWLSGLRVRDTGADPTGTVDAVSSAFGQADPVPSGGSGSAGILTGAHLLMPYLQTGQTWKPAASTTPRNALALHLTDVGRATVDGARAKLSGDKPLTLTIDSDGPAQVTVALPLPAGTTLTTATGPAPLSSTVTTTGVTLDVGPGSSTFTLTPPQH
;
A
#
# COMPACT_ATOMS: atom_id res chain seq x y z
N MET A 1 5.52 -11.66 -7.52
CA MET A 1 4.08 -11.66 -7.90
C MET A 1 3.32 -12.78 -7.20
N ALA A 2 3.40 -14.04 -7.67
CA ALA A 2 2.61 -15.15 -7.09
C ALA A 2 2.92 -15.44 -5.61
N ALA A 3 4.20 -15.55 -5.24
CA ALA A 3 4.62 -15.75 -3.84
C ALA A 3 4.29 -14.57 -2.91
N LEU A 4 4.05 -13.38 -3.48
CA LEU A 4 3.61 -12.19 -2.76
C LEU A 4 2.08 -12.10 -2.69
N GLY A 5 1.36 -13.11 -3.17
CA GLY A 5 -0.09 -13.16 -3.16
C GLY A 5 -0.78 -12.17 -4.09
N LEU A 6 -0.07 -11.43 -4.96
CA LEU A 6 -0.67 -10.39 -5.81
C LEU A 6 -1.59 -10.96 -6.91
N ARG A 7 -2.57 -10.14 -7.35
CA ARG A 7 -3.35 -10.38 -8.57
C ARG A 7 -2.57 -9.92 -9.79
N PHE A 8 -2.43 -10.79 -10.79
CA PHE A 8 -1.72 -10.48 -12.04
C PHE A 8 -2.22 -11.34 -13.20
N VAL A 9 -1.97 -10.87 -14.41
CA VAL A 9 -2.10 -11.62 -15.67
C VAL A 9 -0.85 -11.33 -16.50
N PHE A 10 -0.25 -12.36 -17.07
CA PHE A 10 0.85 -12.27 -18.02
C PHE A 10 0.52 -13.06 -19.28
N ASP A 11 0.45 -12.37 -20.41
CA ASP A 11 0.38 -12.97 -21.74
C ASP A 11 1.77 -12.99 -22.36
N THR A 12 2.30 -14.18 -22.58
CA THR A 12 3.64 -14.39 -23.15
C THR A 12 3.53 -14.79 -24.61
N PHE A 13 4.06 -13.94 -25.50
CA PHE A 13 4.09 -14.15 -26.94
C PHE A 13 5.48 -14.58 -27.39
N LEU A 14 5.68 -15.89 -27.62
CA LEU A 14 7.01 -16.44 -27.90
C LEU A 14 7.56 -16.10 -29.30
N THR A 15 6.71 -15.63 -30.21
CA THR A 15 7.07 -15.34 -31.61
C THR A 15 6.89 -13.87 -31.98
N ALA A 16 6.68 -13.00 -31.00
CA ALA A 16 6.40 -11.58 -31.20
C ALA A 16 7.55 -10.72 -30.64
N ASP A 17 7.78 -9.57 -31.27
CA ASP A 17 8.67 -8.53 -30.75
C ASP A 17 7.87 -7.39 -30.09
N HIS A 18 8.59 -6.39 -29.57
CA HIS A 18 8.02 -5.24 -28.87
C HIS A 18 6.99 -4.43 -29.68
N LEU A 19 7.07 -4.43 -31.02
CA LEU A 19 6.17 -3.66 -31.88
C LEU A 19 5.04 -4.51 -32.46
N THR A 20 5.17 -5.84 -32.43
CA THR A 20 4.22 -6.76 -33.06
C THR A 20 2.80 -6.60 -32.52
N LEU A 21 2.62 -6.34 -31.22
CA LEU A 21 1.29 -6.08 -30.64
C LEU A 21 0.67 -4.78 -31.16
N ALA A 22 1.48 -3.74 -31.31
CA ALA A 22 1.04 -2.43 -31.76
C ALA A 22 0.70 -2.42 -33.25
N THR A 23 1.53 -3.05 -34.07
CA THR A 23 1.30 -3.14 -35.51
C THR A 23 0.11 -4.04 -35.84
N ASN A 24 -0.18 -5.04 -34.99
CA ASN A 24 -1.27 -5.99 -35.20
C ASN A 24 -2.60 -5.57 -34.53
N ASP A 25 -2.65 -4.39 -33.90
CA ASP A 25 -3.82 -3.82 -33.20
C ASP A 25 -4.45 -4.77 -32.16
N ASN A 26 -3.61 -5.43 -31.36
CA ASN A 26 -4.02 -6.48 -30.43
C ASN A 26 -4.14 -5.99 -28.98
N TYR A 27 -4.92 -4.93 -28.77
CA TYR A 27 -5.10 -4.33 -27.44
C TYR A 27 -6.38 -4.78 -26.71
N GLN A 28 -7.29 -5.47 -27.41
CA GLN A 28 -8.59 -5.88 -26.85
C GLN A 28 -8.47 -6.68 -25.54
N PRO A 29 -7.56 -7.67 -25.38
CA PRO A 29 -7.45 -8.41 -24.12
C PRO A 29 -7.06 -7.53 -22.93
N LEU A 30 -6.18 -6.55 -23.13
CA LEU A 30 -5.82 -5.60 -22.08
C LEU A 30 -7.00 -4.66 -21.78
N ALA A 31 -7.72 -4.22 -22.80
CA ALA A 31 -8.93 -3.40 -22.62
C ALA A 31 -10.01 -4.17 -21.84
N ASP A 32 -10.23 -5.45 -22.15
CA ASP A 32 -11.18 -6.31 -21.44
C ASP A 32 -10.75 -6.56 -19.99
N TYR A 33 -9.44 -6.75 -19.75
CA TYR A 33 -8.88 -6.91 -18.41
C TYR A 33 -9.05 -5.64 -17.55
N LEU A 34 -8.77 -4.47 -18.11
CA LEU A 34 -8.98 -3.17 -17.44
C LEU A 34 -10.48 -2.88 -17.25
N GLY A 35 -11.30 -3.35 -18.18
CA GLY A 35 -12.76 -3.25 -18.14
C GLY A 35 -13.26 -1.85 -17.79
N THR A 36 -14.26 -1.79 -16.90
CA THR A 36 -14.81 -0.54 -16.36
C THR A 36 -14.49 -0.35 -14.87
N TYR A 37 -13.44 -1.03 -14.39
CA TYR A 37 -13.06 -0.97 -12.99
C TYR A 37 -12.75 0.48 -12.58
N ARG A 38 -13.30 0.90 -11.44
CA ARG A 38 -12.94 2.16 -10.81
C ARG A 38 -11.86 1.89 -9.78
N VAL A 39 -10.91 2.79 -9.67
CA VAL A 39 -9.91 2.78 -8.60
C VAL A 39 -10.66 2.87 -7.27
N ASP A 40 -10.40 1.92 -6.37
CA ASP A 40 -10.72 2.09 -4.96
C ASP A 40 -9.73 3.10 -4.39
N SER A 41 -10.19 4.31 -4.06
CA SER A 41 -9.32 5.37 -3.56
C SER A 41 -8.79 5.09 -2.16
N ASP A 42 -9.46 4.22 -1.39
CA ASP A 42 -9.22 4.05 0.03
C ASP A 42 -9.26 2.57 0.41
N PRO A 43 -8.31 1.75 -0.11
CA PRO A 43 -8.28 0.33 0.19
C PRO A 43 -7.90 0.07 1.67
N PRO A 44 -8.31 -1.07 2.25
CA PRO A 44 -7.98 -1.42 3.63
C PRO A 44 -6.48 -1.68 3.86
N HIS A 45 -5.75 -2.01 2.79
CA HIS A 45 -4.34 -2.40 2.81
C HIS A 45 -3.61 -1.71 1.64
N VAL A 46 -2.49 -1.05 1.96
CA VAL A 46 -1.57 -0.45 1.00
C VAL A 46 -0.16 -1.02 1.21
N THR A 47 0.37 -1.71 0.20
CA THR A 47 1.79 -2.04 0.09
C THR A 47 2.41 -1.16 -0.99
N TYR A 48 3.51 -0.47 -0.68
CA TYR A 48 4.16 0.46 -1.62
C TYR A 48 5.68 0.42 -1.50
N VAL A 49 6.35 0.46 -2.66
CA VAL A 49 7.81 0.56 -2.76
C VAL A 49 8.16 1.99 -3.12
N VAL A 50 9.05 2.59 -2.34
CA VAL A 50 9.60 3.93 -2.56
C VAL A 50 10.96 3.75 -3.22
N ASP A 51 11.08 4.21 -4.46
CA ASP A 51 12.33 4.21 -5.23
C ASP A 51 12.53 5.60 -5.86
N PRO A 52 13.25 6.51 -5.18
CA PRO A 52 13.51 7.85 -5.68
C PRO A 52 14.35 7.89 -6.96
N GLN A 53 15.00 6.80 -7.38
CA GLN A 53 15.71 6.78 -8.67
C GLN A 53 14.75 6.85 -9.86
N THR A 54 13.48 6.48 -9.64
CA THR A 54 12.42 6.56 -10.65
C THR A 54 11.70 7.91 -10.68
N ASP A 55 12.00 8.80 -9.73
CA ASP A 55 11.40 10.13 -9.66
C ASP A 55 11.94 11.06 -10.75
N SER A 56 11.08 11.98 -11.20
CA SER A 56 11.44 13.10 -12.06
C SER A 56 10.84 14.39 -11.52
N THR A 57 11.59 15.06 -10.66
CA THR A 57 11.21 16.36 -10.09
C THR A 57 10.99 17.41 -11.18
N ARG A 58 11.77 17.38 -12.26
CA ARG A 58 11.59 18.26 -13.44
C ARG A 58 10.22 18.08 -14.10
N ALA A 59 9.69 16.86 -14.12
CA ALA A 59 8.39 16.54 -14.70
C ALA A 59 7.25 16.61 -13.66
N GLY A 60 7.54 16.88 -12.39
CA GLY A 60 6.55 16.82 -11.30
C GLY A 60 6.07 15.39 -11.01
N VAL A 61 6.84 14.36 -11.41
CA VAL A 61 6.52 12.96 -11.18
C VAL A 61 7.34 12.49 -9.98
N VAL A 62 6.71 12.44 -8.81
CA VAL A 62 7.33 11.99 -7.57
C VAL A 62 6.45 10.89 -6.98
N ALA A 63 7.02 9.71 -6.85
CA ALA A 63 6.39 8.48 -6.40
C ALA A 63 6.50 8.34 -4.87
N ASP A 64 5.96 9.31 -4.14
CA ASP A 64 6.07 9.38 -2.68
C ASP A 64 4.74 9.23 -1.92
N HIS A 65 3.71 8.75 -2.61
CA HIS A 65 2.37 8.59 -2.08
C HIS A 65 1.62 7.46 -2.78
N ALA A 66 0.71 6.84 -2.04
CA ALA A 66 -0.21 5.83 -2.54
C ALA A 66 -1.46 5.83 -1.67
N TYR A 67 -2.62 6.05 -2.28
CA TYR A 67 -3.91 6.09 -1.57
C TYR A 67 -3.88 7.06 -0.37
N TRP A 68 -3.98 6.54 0.86
CA TRP A 68 -3.94 7.29 2.12
C TRP A 68 -2.54 7.39 2.74
N LEU A 69 -1.50 6.90 2.06
CA LEU A 69 -0.10 7.12 2.41
C LEU A 69 0.51 8.26 1.59
N SER A 70 1.32 9.09 2.22
CA SER A 70 2.01 10.20 1.56
C SER A 70 3.30 10.59 2.29
N GLY A 71 4.10 11.45 1.64
CA GLY A 71 5.35 11.95 2.21
C GLY A 71 6.35 10.83 2.49
N LEU A 72 6.27 9.73 1.75
CA LEU A 72 7.11 8.55 1.94
C LEU A 72 8.54 8.89 1.56
N ARG A 73 9.50 8.62 2.45
CA ARG A 73 10.94 8.82 2.18
C ARG A 73 11.73 7.64 2.70
N VAL A 74 12.64 7.16 1.85
CA VAL A 74 13.67 6.20 2.22
C VAL A 74 14.60 6.77 3.29
N ARG A 75 15.16 5.90 4.12
CA ARG A 75 16.11 6.27 5.17
C ARG A 75 17.54 6.25 4.63
N ASP A 76 17.93 5.19 3.91
CA ASP A 76 19.20 5.16 3.22
C ASP A 76 19.06 5.82 1.83
N THR A 77 19.87 6.84 1.59
CA THR A 77 19.93 7.57 0.31
C THR A 77 21.20 7.22 -0.47
N GLY A 78 21.74 6.02 -0.25
CA GLY A 78 22.93 5.49 -0.92
C GLY A 78 22.75 5.24 -2.41
N ALA A 79 23.52 4.29 -2.95
CA ALA A 79 23.56 4.05 -4.39
C ALA A 79 22.21 3.58 -4.96
N ASP A 80 21.51 2.70 -4.25
CA ASP A 80 20.22 2.10 -4.65
C ASP A 80 19.17 2.29 -3.54
N PRO A 81 18.66 3.52 -3.38
CA PRO A 81 17.77 3.87 -2.28
C PRO A 81 16.38 3.27 -2.51
N THR A 82 16.05 2.18 -1.84
CA THR A 82 14.73 1.54 -1.94
C THR A 82 14.18 1.23 -0.56
N GLY A 83 12.94 1.67 -0.30
CA GLY A 83 12.20 1.37 0.93
C GLY A 83 10.84 0.75 0.63
N THR A 84 10.28 0.03 1.59
CA THR A 84 8.93 -0.54 1.49
C THR A 84 8.09 -0.12 2.69
N VAL A 85 6.85 0.26 2.44
CA VAL A 85 5.81 0.43 3.45
C VAL A 85 4.69 -0.56 3.18
N ASP A 86 4.27 -1.25 4.23
CA ASP A 86 3.10 -2.13 4.23
C ASP A 86 2.17 -1.66 5.35
N ALA A 87 0.96 -1.25 5.01
CA ALA A 87 0.08 -0.57 5.94
C ALA A 87 -1.35 -1.09 5.84
N VAL A 88 -1.92 -1.46 6.99
CA VAL A 88 -3.24 -2.09 7.10
C VAL A 88 -4.11 -1.33 8.10
N SER A 89 -5.28 -0.89 7.66
CA SER A 89 -6.31 -0.34 8.54
C SER A 89 -7.39 -1.38 8.83
N SER A 90 -7.48 -1.79 10.10
CA SER A 90 -8.55 -2.69 10.56
C SER A 90 -9.91 -1.99 10.64
N ALA A 91 -9.98 -0.66 10.43
CA ALA A 91 -11.21 0.10 10.56
C ALA A 91 -12.18 -0.13 9.39
N PHE A 92 -11.69 -0.71 8.29
CA PHE A 92 -12.52 -1.12 7.16
C PHE A 92 -13.33 -2.39 7.42
N GLY A 93 -12.96 -3.21 8.40
CA GLY A 93 -13.63 -4.49 8.67
C GLY A 93 -13.49 -5.48 7.51
N GLN A 94 -12.34 -5.50 6.85
CA GLN A 94 -12.01 -6.43 5.77
C GLN A 94 -10.71 -7.15 6.11
N ALA A 95 -10.68 -8.46 5.89
CA ALA A 95 -9.45 -9.25 5.91
C ALA A 95 -8.70 -9.09 4.59
N ASP A 96 -7.41 -9.41 4.59
CA ASP A 96 -6.64 -9.47 3.35
C ASP A 96 -7.24 -10.49 2.37
N PRO A 97 -7.27 -10.14 1.07
CA PRO A 97 -7.74 -11.06 0.05
C PRO A 97 -6.81 -12.27 -0.05
N VAL A 98 -7.40 -13.47 -0.09
CA VAL A 98 -6.65 -14.72 -0.23
C VAL A 98 -6.44 -15.02 -1.72
N PRO A 99 -5.21 -15.32 -2.16
CA PRO A 99 -4.95 -15.76 -3.53
C PRO A 99 -5.83 -16.93 -3.97
N SER A 100 -6.34 -16.89 -5.20
CA SER A 100 -7.09 -18.01 -5.79
C SER A 100 -6.21 -19.22 -6.12
N GLY A 101 -4.89 -19.05 -6.09
CA GLY A 101 -3.92 -19.94 -6.72
C GLY A 101 -3.67 -19.55 -8.19
N GLY A 102 -2.57 -20.06 -8.74
CA GLY A 102 -2.16 -19.81 -10.12
C GLY A 102 -3.12 -20.43 -11.13
N SER A 103 -3.36 -19.71 -12.22
CA SER A 103 -4.07 -20.18 -13.40
C SER A 103 -3.18 -20.11 -14.63
N GLY A 104 -3.47 -20.97 -15.61
CA GLY A 104 -2.76 -20.99 -16.89
C GLY A 104 -3.71 -21.37 -18.02
N SER A 105 -3.56 -20.70 -19.15
CA SER A 105 -4.28 -20.99 -20.39
C SER A 105 -3.42 -20.65 -21.60
N ALA A 106 -3.82 -21.11 -22.77
CA ALA A 106 -3.24 -20.69 -24.04
C ALA A 106 -4.33 -20.06 -24.90
N GLY A 107 -3.94 -19.12 -25.74
CA GLY A 107 -4.86 -18.43 -26.65
C GLY A 107 -4.16 -18.00 -27.93
N ILE A 108 -4.94 -17.46 -28.85
CA ILE A 108 -4.46 -16.87 -30.10
C ILE A 108 -5.16 -15.53 -30.26
N LEU A 109 -4.39 -14.46 -30.40
CA LEU A 109 -4.94 -13.17 -30.81
C LEU A 109 -5.05 -13.12 -32.34
N THR A 110 -6.22 -12.71 -32.81
CA THR A 110 -6.53 -12.53 -34.22
C THR A 110 -6.54 -11.03 -34.50
N GLY A 111 -5.34 -10.48 -34.70
CA GLY A 111 -5.17 -9.06 -35.03
C GLY A 111 -5.38 -8.77 -36.51
N ALA A 112 -5.03 -7.56 -36.94
CA ALA A 112 -5.23 -7.10 -38.32
C ALA A 112 -4.38 -7.85 -39.38
N HIS A 113 -3.23 -8.39 -38.99
CA HIS A 113 -2.20 -8.86 -39.93
C HIS A 113 -1.69 -10.28 -39.65
N LEU A 114 -1.61 -10.70 -38.39
CA LEU A 114 -1.00 -11.99 -38.01
C LEU A 114 -1.78 -12.69 -36.88
N LEU A 115 -1.71 -14.02 -36.86
CA LEU A 115 -2.14 -14.81 -35.70
C LEU A 115 -1.03 -14.80 -34.65
N MET A 116 -1.38 -14.50 -33.39
CA MET A 116 -0.41 -14.39 -32.30
C MET A 116 -0.77 -15.36 -31.17
N PRO A 117 -0.19 -16.59 -31.16
CA PRO A 117 -0.37 -17.49 -30.04
C PRO A 117 0.32 -16.95 -28.79
N TYR A 118 -0.33 -17.14 -27.64
CA TYR A 118 0.21 -16.75 -26.34
C TYR A 118 -0.07 -17.79 -25.27
N LEU A 119 0.80 -17.80 -24.26
CA LEU A 119 0.56 -18.49 -23.00
C LEU A 119 0.21 -17.45 -21.95
N GLN A 120 -0.96 -17.61 -21.35
CA GLN A 120 -1.41 -16.79 -20.24
C GLN A 120 -1.07 -17.50 -18.93
N THR A 121 -0.49 -16.76 -18.00
CA THR A 121 -0.39 -17.17 -16.59
C THR A 121 -0.95 -16.07 -15.71
N GLY A 122 -1.60 -16.43 -14.62
CA GLY A 122 -2.22 -15.44 -13.76
C GLY A 122 -2.55 -15.94 -12.38
N GLN A 123 -3.05 -15.01 -11.57
CA GLN A 123 -3.60 -15.27 -10.26
C GLN A 123 -4.62 -14.18 -9.96
N THR A 124 -5.73 -14.53 -9.33
CA THR A 124 -6.69 -13.56 -8.78
C THR A 124 -6.80 -13.70 -7.27
N TRP A 125 -7.73 -12.95 -6.70
CA TRP A 125 -8.09 -13.01 -5.30
C TRP A 125 -9.48 -13.62 -5.14
N LYS A 126 -9.67 -14.37 -4.07
CA LYS A 126 -11.00 -14.66 -3.56
C LYS A 126 -11.59 -13.37 -2.98
N PRO A 127 -12.93 -13.24 -2.93
CA PRO A 127 -13.55 -12.13 -2.21
C PRO A 127 -12.99 -12.01 -0.79
N ALA A 128 -12.61 -10.79 -0.39
CA ALA A 128 -12.13 -10.52 0.96
C ALA A 128 -13.22 -10.85 1.98
N ALA A 129 -12.86 -11.54 3.06
CA ALA A 129 -13.79 -11.85 4.13
C ALA A 129 -14.05 -10.59 4.97
N SER A 130 -15.30 -10.36 5.36
CA SER A 130 -15.63 -9.33 6.35
C SER A 130 -15.12 -9.72 7.72
N THR A 131 -14.62 -8.73 8.46
CA THR A 131 -14.18 -8.87 9.85
C THR A 131 -14.83 -7.79 10.71
N THR A 132 -14.80 -7.95 12.03
CA THR A 132 -15.24 -6.88 12.94
C THR A 132 -14.29 -5.67 12.80
N PRO A 133 -14.79 -4.49 12.40
CA PRO A 133 -13.97 -3.29 12.31
C PRO A 133 -13.34 -2.94 13.66
N ARG A 134 -12.07 -2.54 13.64
CA ARG A 134 -11.35 -2.04 14.82
C ARG A 134 -10.65 -0.74 14.47
N ASN A 135 -10.70 0.24 15.37
CA ASN A 135 -10.01 1.52 15.20
C ASN A 135 -8.50 1.32 15.43
N ALA A 136 -7.84 0.68 14.46
CA ALA A 136 -6.47 0.24 14.56
C ALA A 136 -5.76 0.30 13.21
N LEU A 137 -4.51 0.72 13.25
CA LEU A 137 -3.60 0.81 12.11
C LEU A 137 -2.33 0.02 12.41
N ALA A 138 -1.90 -0.80 11.47
CA ALA A 138 -0.60 -1.45 11.49
C ALA A 138 0.27 -0.92 10.35
N LEU A 139 1.53 -0.62 10.63
CA LEU A 139 2.55 -0.26 9.64
C LEU A 139 3.77 -1.16 9.82
N HIS A 140 4.29 -1.67 8.71
CA HIS A 140 5.59 -2.30 8.61
C HIS A 140 6.47 -1.50 7.64
N LEU A 141 7.65 -1.09 8.11
CA LEU A 141 8.56 -0.17 7.43
C LEU A 141 9.93 -0.82 7.26
N THR A 142 10.33 -1.03 6.00
CA THR A 142 11.69 -1.47 5.64
C THR A 142 12.39 -0.34 4.91
N ASP A 143 13.49 0.16 5.47
CA ASP A 143 14.25 1.31 5.00
C ASP A 143 13.42 2.58 4.68
N VAL A 144 12.29 2.75 5.34
CA VAL A 144 11.48 3.97 5.27
C VAL A 144 11.75 4.83 6.50
N GLY A 145 12.29 6.03 6.29
CA GLY A 145 12.60 7.00 7.35
C GLY A 145 11.46 7.97 7.64
N ARG A 146 10.49 8.11 6.72
CA ARG A 146 9.30 8.95 6.92
C ARG A 146 8.07 8.35 6.25
N ALA A 147 6.94 8.36 6.94
CA ALA A 147 5.63 8.06 6.37
C ALA A 147 4.52 8.93 7.00
N THR A 148 3.56 9.38 6.17
CA THR A 148 2.36 10.07 6.62
C THR A 148 1.12 9.29 6.21
N VAL A 149 0.20 9.10 7.15
CA VAL A 149 -1.08 8.42 6.99
C VAL A 149 -2.20 9.46 7.08
N ASP A 150 -3.05 9.53 6.06
CA ASP A 150 -4.35 10.20 6.15
C ASP A 150 -5.31 9.27 6.90
N GLY A 151 -5.51 9.56 8.19
CA GLY A 151 -6.31 8.72 9.08
C GLY A 151 -7.78 8.67 8.69
N ALA A 152 -8.34 9.76 8.13
CA ALA A 152 -9.74 9.78 7.71
C ALA A 152 -9.98 8.87 6.51
N ARG A 153 -9.08 8.93 5.52
CA ARG A 153 -9.09 8.02 4.37
C ARG A 153 -8.79 6.58 4.76
N ALA A 154 -7.97 6.35 5.78
CA ALA A 154 -7.79 5.05 6.41
C ALA A 154 -8.96 4.62 7.34
N LYS A 155 -10.08 5.37 7.38
CA LYS A 155 -11.27 5.13 8.23
C LYS A 155 -11.03 5.09 9.74
N LEU A 156 -9.93 5.65 10.21
CA LEU A 156 -9.65 5.82 11.63
C LEU A 156 -10.53 6.92 12.24
N SER A 157 -10.74 6.84 13.55
CA SER A 157 -11.56 7.79 14.30
C SER A 157 -10.77 8.35 15.48
N GLY A 158 -10.65 9.67 15.56
CA GLY A 158 -9.96 10.35 16.67
C GLY A 158 -10.77 10.42 17.96
N ASP A 159 -12.09 10.28 17.87
CA ASP A 159 -13.01 10.34 19.02
C ASP A 159 -13.14 9.00 19.78
N LYS A 160 -12.42 7.98 19.33
CA LYS A 160 -12.38 6.65 19.95
C LYS A 160 -10.93 6.29 20.26
N PRO A 161 -10.69 5.39 21.23
CA PRO A 161 -9.37 4.80 21.40
C PRO A 161 -8.85 4.25 20.06
N LEU A 162 -7.65 4.68 19.67
CA LEU A 162 -6.99 4.31 18.41
C LEU A 162 -5.70 3.57 18.72
N THR A 163 -5.56 2.34 18.21
CA THR A 163 -4.35 1.53 18.35
C THR A 163 -3.46 1.70 17.13
N LEU A 164 -2.18 2.02 17.34
CA LEU A 164 -1.17 2.14 16.30
C LEU A 164 -0.09 1.09 16.55
N THR A 165 0.09 0.15 15.64
CA THR A 165 1.22 -0.79 15.67
C THR A 165 2.21 -0.39 14.59
N ILE A 166 3.45 -0.13 14.97
CA ILE A 166 4.52 0.27 14.06
C ILE A 166 5.67 -0.71 14.24
N ASP A 167 6.02 -1.38 13.17
CA ASP A 167 7.20 -2.24 13.07
C ASP A 167 8.16 -1.63 12.06
N SER A 168 9.39 -1.31 12.48
CA SER A 168 10.39 -0.71 11.60
C SER A 168 11.75 -1.35 11.80
N ASP A 169 12.48 -1.53 10.70
CA ASP A 169 13.85 -2.05 10.73
C ASP A 169 14.90 -1.03 11.22
N GLY A 170 14.50 0.21 11.51
CA GLY A 170 15.36 1.28 11.99
C GLY A 170 14.58 2.54 12.36
N PRO A 171 15.26 3.67 12.58
CA PRO A 171 14.58 4.91 12.96
C PRO A 171 13.62 5.40 11.88
N ALA A 172 12.42 5.80 12.26
CA ALA A 172 11.41 6.32 11.35
C ALA A 172 10.52 7.37 12.01
N GLN A 173 10.12 8.38 11.24
CA GLN A 173 9.10 9.35 11.62
C GLN A 173 7.76 8.96 10.99
N VAL A 174 6.78 8.63 11.83
CA VAL A 174 5.43 8.29 11.39
C VAL A 174 4.45 9.37 11.84
N THR A 175 3.71 9.94 10.88
CA THR A 175 2.64 10.89 11.16
C THR A 175 1.30 10.26 10.81
N VAL A 176 0.34 10.34 11.73
CA VAL A 176 -1.07 10.02 11.46
C VAL A 176 -1.85 11.33 11.51
N ALA A 177 -2.17 11.87 10.34
CA ALA A 177 -2.98 13.06 10.18
C ALA A 177 -4.46 12.69 10.36
N LEU A 178 -5.03 13.09 11.49
CA LEU A 178 -6.40 12.75 11.88
C LEU A 178 -6.86 13.79 12.90
N PRO A 179 -8.06 14.37 12.79
CA PRO A 179 -8.60 15.21 13.85
C PRO A 179 -8.66 14.44 15.17
N LEU A 180 -8.03 14.98 16.22
CA LEU A 180 -8.04 14.42 17.56
C LEU A 180 -8.67 15.42 18.54
N PRO A 181 -9.50 14.96 19.50
CA PRO A 181 -9.97 15.81 20.59
C PRO A 181 -8.81 16.41 21.39
N ALA A 182 -8.97 17.66 21.85
CA ALA A 182 -8.00 18.29 22.73
C ALA A 182 -7.86 17.47 24.03
N GLY A 183 -6.62 17.25 24.49
CA GLY A 183 -6.35 16.40 25.65
C GLY A 183 -6.27 14.90 25.34
N THR A 184 -6.32 14.50 24.06
CA THR A 184 -5.97 13.13 23.67
C THR A 184 -4.56 12.78 24.18
N THR A 185 -4.44 11.62 24.79
CA THR A 185 -3.17 11.13 25.36
C THR A 185 -2.62 9.97 24.55
N LEU A 186 -1.30 9.89 24.47
CA LEU A 186 -0.57 8.77 23.86
C LEU A 186 0.04 7.91 24.97
N THR A 187 -0.21 6.60 24.93
CA THR A 187 0.47 5.62 25.80
C THR A 187 1.13 4.54 24.97
N THR A 188 2.25 4.00 25.47
CA THR A 188 2.87 2.82 24.87
C THR A 188 2.27 1.59 25.52
N ALA A 189 1.61 0.74 24.74
CA ALA A 189 1.00 -0.50 25.20
C ALA A 189 2.03 -1.64 25.27
N THR A 190 2.84 -1.79 24.22
CA THR A 190 3.90 -2.82 24.12
C THR A 190 5.08 -2.30 23.32
N GLY A 191 6.27 -2.83 23.59
CA GLY A 191 7.51 -2.46 22.89
C GLY A 191 8.15 -1.19 23.44
N PRO A 192 9.20 -0.68 22.78
CA PRO A 192 9.85 0.57 23.13
C PRO A 192 8.89 1.78 23.08
N ALA A 193 9.08 2.72 24.00
CA ALA A 193 8.47 4.05 23.87
C ALA A 193 9.03 4.78 22.64
N PRO A 194 8.29 5.74 22.05
CA PRO A 194 8.83 6.53 20.95
C PRO A 194 10.00 7.39 21.46
N LEU A 195 10.97 7.65 20.59
CA LEU A 195 12.10 8.56 20.87
C LEU A 195 11.61 9.98 21.15
N SER A 196 10.60 10.40 20.39
CA SER A 196 9.82 11.61 20.60
C SER A 196 8.40 11.41 20.09
N SER A 197 7.46 12.13 20.68
CA SER A 197 6.07 12.15 20.20
C SER A 197 5.47 13.54 20.35
N THR A 198 4.61 13.90 19.41
CA THR A 198 3.80 15.11 19.46
C THR A 198 2.36 14.75 19.14
N VAL A 199 1.44 15.03 20.07
CA VAL A 199 -0.01 14.89 19.86
C VAL A 199 -0.59 16.29 19.73
N THR A 200 -1.36 16.51 18.67
CA THR A 200 -2.04 17.76 18.38
C THR A 200 -3.50 17.49 18.04
N THR A 201 -4.30 18.53 17.90
CA THR A 201 -5.69 18.39 17.41
C THR A 201 -5.78 17.95 15.95
N THR A 202 -4.68 17.97 15.20
CA THR A 202 -4.61 17.56 13.79
C THR A 202 -3.99 16.18 13.59
N GLY A 203 -3.53 15.52 14.66
CA GLY A 203 -2.97 14.18 14.57
C GLY A 203 -1.85 13.92 15.56
N VAL A 204 -1.12 12.85 15.32
CA VAL A 204 0.07 12.45 16.08
C VAL A 204 1.27 12.27 15.17
N THR A 205 2.44 12.66 15.66
CA THR A 205 3.74 12.36 15.04
C THR A 205 4.58 11.59 16.06
N LEU A 206 5.14 10.46 15.63
CA LEU A 206 5.96 9.56 16.42
C LEU A 206 7.31 9.38 15.73
N ASP A 207 8.39 9.65 16.45
CA ASP A 207 9.72 9.21 16.03
C ASP A 207 10.00 7.89 16.75
N VAL A 208 10.04 6.79 16.00
CA VAL A 208 10.24 5.44 16.52
C VAL A 208 11.66 4.96 16.24
N GLY A 209 12.18 4.08 17.11
CA GLY A 209 13.39 3.32 16.84
C GLY A 209 13.10 2.00 16.12
N PRO A 210 14.14 1.18 15.85
CA PRO A 210 13.94 -0.17 15.32
C PRO A 210 13.12 -1.06 16.25
N GLY A 211 12.38 -1.99 15.64
CA GLY A 211 11.54 -3.00 16.28
C GLY A 211 10.04 -2.67 16.19
N SER A 212 9.27 -3.50 16.89
CA SER A 212 7.81 -3.40 16.92
C SER A 212 7.33 -2.74 18.20
N SER A 213 6.48 -1.72 18.06
CA SER A 213 5.85 -1.00 19.16
C SER A 213 4.35 -0.83 18.90
N THR A 214 3.54 -0.92 19.96
CA THR A 214 2.12 -0.61 19.89
C THR A 214 1.81 0.55 20.81
N PHE A 215 1.14 1.56 20.27
CA PHE A 215 0.70 2.76 20.96
C PHE A 215 -0.82 2.85 20.98
N THR A 216 -1.36 3.50 22.00
CA THR A 216 -2.79 3.80 22.10
C THR A 216 -2.98 5.29 22.25
N LEU A 217 -3.73 5.89 21.34
CA LEU A 217 -4.29 7.23 21.50
C LEU A 217 -5.63 7.11 22.21
N THR A 218 -5.78 7.79 23.35
CA THR A 218 -7.01 7.78 24.16
C THR A 218 -7.57 9.19 24.25
N PRO A 219 -8.76 9.45 23.66
CA PRO A 219 -9.43 10.74 23.80
C PRO A 219 -9.91 10.95 25.26
N PRO A 220 -10.11 12.19 25.71
CA PRO A 220 -10.63 12.47 27.04
C PRO A 220 -12.03 11.88 27.22
N GLN A 221 -12.33 11.40 28.42
CA GLN A 221 -13.70 11.03 28.81
C GLN A 221 -14.47 12.33 29.07
N HIS A 222 -15.63 12.50 28.44
CA HIS A 222 -16.56 13.61 28.69
C HIS A 222 -17.63 13.23 29.69
#